data_AF-A0A7Y0XCI1-F1
#
_entry.id   AF-A0A7Y0XCI1-F1
#
_cell.length_a   1.000
_cell.length_b   1.000
_cell.length_c   1.000
_cell.angle_alpha   90.00
_cell.angle_beta   90.00
_cell.angle_gamma   90.00
#
_symmetry.space_group_name_H-M   'P 1'
#
loop_
_entity.id
_entity.type
_entity.pdbx_description
1 polymer ?
#
loop_
_entity_poly.entity_id
_entity_poly.type
_entity_poly.pdbx_seq_one_letter_code
_entity_poly.pdbx_strand_id
1 'polypeptide(L)'
;MDGQIDCIVATIAFGMGVDKSDIRRVIHFDLPKSIENYAQEIGRAGRDGQRSECILLGNTSGLTVLENFVYGDTPEFTSINYVVEQAKEHAPQWEVVPLRLSRESNIRQLPLKTLLVYLELHNVIEAKYSYFAEYRFKFLHDQQFIVNQFQGERRQFVEAI
;
A
#
# COMPACT_ATOMS: atom_id res chain seq x y z
N MET A 1 -31.75 -8.39 -3.46
CA MET A 1 -31.98 -7.88 -2.08
C MET A 1 -33.47 -7.68 -1.95
N ASP A 2 -34.19 -8.70 -1.50
CA ASP A 2 -35.66 -8.81 -1.68
C ASP A 2 -36.46 -8.04 -0.60
N GLY A 3 -35.84 -7.03 0.03
CA GLY A 3 -36.48 -6.19 1.03
C GLY A 3 -36.77 -6.87 2.38
N GLN A 4 -36.21 -8.06 2.63
CA GLN A 4 -36.44 -8.81 3.87
C GLN A 4 -35.55 -8.36 5.05
N ILE A 5 -34.54 -7.53 4.78
CA ILE A 5 -33.56 -7.06 5.77
C ILE A 5 -33.63 -5.54 5.84
N ASP A 6 -33.98 -5.02 7.01
CA ASP A 6 -34.16 -3.59 7.25
C ASP A 6 -32.86 -2.82 7.53
N CYS A 7 -31.79 -3.52 7.91
CA CYS A 7 -30.53 -2.92 8.33
C CYS A 7 -29.32 -3.74 7.86
N ILE A 8 -28.32 -3.05 7.33
CA ILE A 8 -27.04 -3.65 6.94
C ILE A 8 -25.93 -2.86 7.64
N VAL A 9 -24.99 -3.59 8.24
CA VAL A 9 -23.77 -3.02 8.83
C VAL A 9 -22.59 -3.43 7.97
N ALA A 10 -21.82 -2.45 7.49
CA ALA A 10 -20.68 -2.68 6.60
C ALA A 10 -19.51 -1.75 6.96
N THR A 11 -18.30 -2.17 6.60
CA THR A 11 -17.11 -1.32 6.67
C THR A 11 -16.96 -0.50 5.38
N ILE A 12 -16.24 0.62 5.46
CA ILE A 12 -15.94 1.50 4.31
C ILE A 12 -15.23 0.73 3.17
N ALA A 13 -14.42 -0.27 3.51
CA ALA A 13 -13.70 -1.09 2.54
C ALA A 13 -14.62 -1.89 1.59
N PHE A 14 -15.92 -2.00 1.91
CA PHE A 14 -16.93 -2.63 1.06
C PHE A 14 -17.60 -1.67 0.05
N GLY A 15 -17.04 -0.47 -0.11
CA GLY A 15 -17.59 0.71 -0.82
C GLY A 15 -17.98 0.59 -2.30
N MET A 16 -18.15 -0.60 -2.86
CA MET A 16 -18.75 -0.79 -4.20
C MET A 16 -20.04 -1.62 -4.21
N GLY A 17 -20.41 -2.28 -3.10
CA GLY A 17 -21.33 -3.44 -3.17
C GLY A 17 -22.84 -3.19 -3.04
N VAL A 18 -23.28 -2.07 -2.43
CA VAL A 18 -24.71 -1.84 -2.20
C VAL A 18 -25.27 -0.87 -3.23
N ASP A 19 -26.01 -1.43 -4.19
CA ASP A 19 -26.82 -0.69 -5.16
C ASP A 19 -28.30 -1.03 -4.95
N LYS A 20 -28.94 -0.28 -4.05
CA LYS A 20 -30.36 -0.37 -3.74
C LYS A 20 -30.93 1.04 -3.79
N SER A 21 -31.95 1.24 -4.63
CA SER A 21 -32.43 2.60 -4.95
C SER A 21 -33.15 3.27 -3.78
N ASP A 22 -33.74 2.46 -2.90
CA ASP A 22 -34.67 2.84 -1.83
C ASP A 22 -34.03 2.84 -0.43
N ILE A 23 -32.72 3.10 -0.34
CA ILE A 23 -32.06 3.27 0.98
C ILE A 23 -32.56 4.57 1.62
N ARG A 24 -33.21 4.44 2.79
CA ARG A 24 -33.80 5.57 3.52
C ARG A 24 -32.85 6.22 4.52
N ARG A 25 -31.92 5.45 5.09
CA ARG A 25 -30.97 5.94 6.08
C ARG A 25 -29.57 5.42 5.83
N VAL A 26 -28.60 6.32 5.89
CA VAL A 26 -27.17 6.00 5.97
C VAL A 26 -26.65 6.56 7.28
N ILE A 27 -26.03 5.72 8.10
CA ILE A 27 -25.49 6.11 9.41
C ILE A 27 -23.99 5.85 9.39
N HIS A 28 -23.19 6.90 9.57
CA HIS A 28 -21.75 6.80 9.76
C HIS A 28 -21.45 6.78 11.24
N PHE A 29 -20.84 5.70 11.70
CA PHE A 29 -20.48 5.51 13.10
C PHE A 29 -19.23 6.31 13.51
N ASP A 30 -18.39 6.69 12.54
CA ASP A 30 -17.16 7.45 12.76
C ASP A 30 -16.98 8.54 11.71
N LEU A 31 -16.03 9.44 11.97
CA LEU A 31 -15.65 10.47 11.02
C LEU A 31 -15.11 9.83 9.71
N PRO A 32 -15.58 10.27 8.54
CA PRO A 32 -15.08 9.78 7.25
C PRO A 32 -13.63 10.22 7.03
N LYS A 33 -12.88 9.44 6.26
CA LYS A 33 -11.46 9.75 5.96
C LYS A 33 -11.28 11.01 5.13
N SER A 34 -12.29 11.37 4.35
CA SER A 34 -12.33 12.60 3.56
C SER A 34 -13.78 12.97 3.23
N ILE A 35 -13.99 14.18 2.72
CA ILE A 35 -15.31 14.67 2.30
C ILE A 35 -15.79 13.88 1.06
N GLU A 36 -14.86 13.50 0.18
CA GLU A 36 -15.15 12.71 -1.02
C GLU A 36 -15.66 11.32 -0.66
N ASN A 37 -15.02 10.66 0.31
CA ASN A 37 -15.50 9.37 0.83
C ASN A 37 -16.90 9.51 1.42
N TYR A 38 -17.11 10.55 2.25
CA TYR A 38 -18.42 10.83 2.82
C TYR A 38 -19.48 11.00 1.74
N ALA A 39 -19.21 11.83 0.73
CA ALA A 39 -20.12 12.11 -0.37
C ALA A 39 -20.46 10.84 -1.16
N GLN A 40 -19.47 9.99 -1.44
CA GLN A 40 -19.67 8.71 -2.13
C GLN A 40 -20.51 7.73 -1.30
N GLU A 41 -20.27 7.66 0.00
CA GLU A 41 -20.94 6.75 0.93
C GLU A 41 -22.42 7.13 1.13
N ILE A 42 -22.70 8.42 1.36
CA ILE A 42 -24.08 8.91 1.52
C ILE A 42 -24.86 8.95 0.20
N GLY A 43 -24.18 9.03 -0.94
CA GLY A 43 -24.77 9.00 -2.29
C GLY A 43 -25.47 7.68 -2.65
N ARG A 44 -25.51 6.73 -1.72
CA ARG A 44 -26.33 5.50 -1.82
C ARG A 44 -27.78 5.74 -1.37
N ALA A 45 -28.02 6.73 -0.51
CA ALA A 45 -29.34 7.03 0.00
C ALA A 45 -30.20 7.71 -1.08
N GLY A 46 -31.50 7.42 -1.12
CA GLY A 46 -32.45 8.24 -1.88
C GLY A 46 -32.26 8.26 -3.40
N ARG A 47 -31.68 7.22 -4.02
CA ARG A 47 -31.48 7.16 -5.48
C ARG A 47 -32.80 7.08 -6.27
N ASP A 48 -33.88 6.67 -5.61
CA ASP A 48 -35.27 6.74 -6.10
C ASP A 48 -35.87 8.15 -6.07
N GLY A 49 -35.13 9.16 -5.62
CA GLY A 49 -35.57 10.56 -5.50
C GLY A 49 -36.45 10.84 -4.29
N GLN A 50 -36.73 9.85 -3.45
CA GLN A 50 -37.48 10.05 -2.21
C GLN A 50 -36.56 10.53 -1.08
N ARG A 51 -37.15 11.22 -0.10
CA ARG A 51 -36.40 11.73 1.04
C ARG A 51 -35.65 10.61 1.77
N SER A 52 -34.39 10.87 2.08
CA SER A 52 -33.54 10.02 2.89
C SER A 52 -32.75 10.85 3.90
N GLU A 53 -32.24 10.19 4.93
CA GLU A 53 -31.46 10.82 5.99
C GLU A 53 -30.05 10.24 6.05
N CYS A 54 -29.06 11.12 6.17
CA CYS A 54 -27.67 10.74 6.32
C CYS A 54 -27.18 11.29 7.66
N ILE A 55 -26.84 10.40 8.58
CA ILE A 55 -26.52 10.74 9.98
C ILE A 55 -25.05 10.43 10.21
N LEU A 56 -24.29 11.41 10.67
CA LEU A 56 -22.90 11.24 11.10
C LEU A 56 -22.84 11.26 12.62
N LEU A 57 -22.44 10.15 13.22
CA LEU A 57 -22.14 10.03 14.65
C LEU A 57 -20.68 10.45 14.89
N GLY A 58 -20.40 11.73 14.74
CA GLY A 58 -19.06 12.27 14.91
C GLY A 58 -18.65 12.34 16.38
N ASN A 59 -17.49 11.78 16.72
CA ASN A 59 -16.81 12.04 17.99
C ASN A 59 -15.32 12.31 17.74
N THR A 60 -14.66 12.93 18.72
CA THR A 60 -13.24 13.30 18.62
C THR A 60 -12.29 12.17 19.00
N SER A 61 -12.80 11.06 19.55
CA SER A 61 -11.98 9.93 20.02
C SER A 61 -11.22 9.25 18.87
N GLY A 62 -11.75 9.32 17.65
CA GLY A 62 -11.11 8.77 16.44
C GLY A 62 -10.11 9.72 15.75
N LEU A 63 -9.94 10.96 16.21
CA LEU A 63 -9.15 11.97 15.49
C LEU A 63 -7.69 11.57 15.33
N THR A 64 -7.04 11.06 16.38
CA THR A 64 -5.63 10.66 16.34
C THR A 64 -5.36 9.61 15.25
N VAL A 65 -6.31 8.70 15.01
CA VAL A 65 -6.17 7.69 13.96
C VAL A 65 -6.22 8.34 12.58
N LEU A 66 -7.15 9.28 12.36
CA LEU A 66 -7.26 10.03 11.10
C LEU A 66 -6.03 10.91 10.86
N GLU A 67 -5.56 11.62 11.88
CA GLU A 67 -4.35 12.43 11.83
C GLU A 67 -3.13 11.58 11.47
N ASN A 68 -3.00 10.37 12.04
CA ASN A 68 -1.92 9.44 11.68
C ASN A 68 -1.96 8.95 10.22
N PHE A 69 -3.15 8.92 9.60
CA PHE A 69 -3.29 8.63 8.17
C PHE A 69 -2.90 9.84 7.31
N VAL A 70 -3.27 11.05 7.72
CA VAL A 70 -2.96 12.28 6.98
C VAL A 70 -1.47 12.63 7.11
N TYR A 71 -0.96 12.75 8.34
CA TYR A 71 0.40 13.22 8.60
C TYR A 71 1.43 12.12 8.46
N GLY A 72 1.07 10.86 8.73
CA GLY A 72 2.02 9.75 8.63
C GLY A 72 2.51 9.48 7.20
N ASP A 73 1.80 9.99 6.20
CA ASP A 73 2.19 9.89 4.79
C ASP A 73 2.94 11.14 4.30
N THR A 74 3.14 12.15 5.16
CA THR A 74 3.90 13.37 4.86
C THR A 74 5.35 13.22 5.32
N PRO A 75 6.33 13.05 4.40
CA PRO A 75 7.74 12.90 4.79
C PRO A 75 8.30 14.20 5.35
N GLU A 76 9.18 14.09 6.36
CA GLU A 76 9.94 15.24 6.85
C GLU A 76 11.03 15.65 5.86
N PHE A 77 11.45 16.92 5.91
CA PHE A 77 12.52 17.44 5.04
C PHE A 77 13.83 16.64 5.19
N THR A 78 14.19 16.28 6.42
CA THR A 78 15.39 15.47 6.74
C THR A 78 15.34 14.09 6.09
N SER A 79 14.18 13.44 6.13
CA SER A 79 13.92 12.16 5.46
C SER A 79 14.03 12.26 3.94
N ILE A 80 13.48 13.32 3.34
CA ILE A 80 13.61 13.57 1.89
C ILE A 80 15.07 13.80 1.52
N ASN A 81 15.77 14.64 2.28
CA ASN A 81 17.18 14.94 2.05
C ASN A 81 18.04 13.68 2.16
N TYR A 82 17.76 12.80 3.12
CA TYR A 82 18.45 11.51 3.25
C TYR A 82 18.35 10.69 1.95
N VAL A 83 17.14 10.55 1.36
CA VAL A 83 16.94 9.81 0.10
C VAL A 83 17.74 10.44 -1.04
N VAL A 84 17.75 11.77 -1.13
CA VAL A 84 18.49 12.51 -2.17
C VAL A 84 20.00 12.33 -2.01
N GLU A 85 20.53 12.43 -0.80
CA GLU A 85 21.96 12.21 -0.54
C GLU A 85 22.36 10.75 -0.81
N GLN A 86 21.53 9.78 -0.44
CA GLN A 86 21.78 8.38 -0.79
C GLN A 86 21.90 8.16 -2.31
N ALA A 87 21.02 8.78 -3.10
CA ALA A 87 21.09 8.70 -4.56
C ALA A 87 22.39 9.32 -5.12
N LYS A 88 22.85 10.43 -4.54
CA LYS A 88 24.09 11.11 -4.94
C LYS A 88 25.35 10.31 -4.58
N GLU A 89 25.41 9.78 -3.37
CA GLU A 89 26.56 9.02 -2.85
C GLU A 89 26.82 7.73 -3.65
N HIS A 90 25.77 7.14 -4.23
CA HIS A 90 25.85 5.91 -5.01
C HIS A 90 25.87 6.15 -6.53
N ALA A 91 26.15 7.37 -6.98
CA ALA A 91 26.33 7.62 -8.41
C ALA A 91 27.52 6.81 -8.97
N PRO A 92 27.43 6.27 -10.21
CA PRO A 92 26.36 6.46 -11.20
C PRO A 92 25.25 5.39 -11.16
N GLN A 93 25.33 4.41 -10.25
CA GLN A 93 24.39 3.31 -10.15
C GLN A 93 23.97 3.07 -8.71
N TRP A 94 22.70 3.34 -8.44
CA TRP A 94 22.12 3.18 -7.11
C TRP A 94 21.13 2.01 -7.11
N GLU A 95 21.50 0.93 -6.41
CA GLU A 95 20.64 -0.22 -6.19
C GLU A 95 19.79 -0.02 -4.93
N VAL A 96 18.47 -0.13 -5.08
CA VAL A 96 17.53 0.17 -3.99
C VAL A 96 16.65 -1.03 -3.70
N VAL A 97 16.62 -1.43 -2.43
CA VAL A 97 15.57 -2.31 -1.89
C VAL A 97 14.51 -1.41 -1.24
N PRO A 98 13.29 -1.26 -1.81
CA PRO A 98 12.32 -0.26 -1.37
C PRO A 98 11.97 -0.33 0.12
N LEU A 99 11.85 -1.54 0.68
CA LEU A 99 11.56 -1.73 2.10
C LEU A 99 12.71 -1.27 3.00
N ARG A 100 13.96 -1.47 2.57
CA ARG A 100 15.14 -1.04 3.32
C ARG A 100 15.22 0.50 3.31
N LEU A 101 15.15 1.10 2.13
CA LEU A 101 15.18 2.55 1.99
C LEU A 101 14.04 3.23 2.76
N SER A 102 12.84 2.63 2.76
CA SER A 102 11.69 3.10 3.57
C SER A 102 12.01 3.14 5.06
N ARG A 103 12.64 2.09 5.60
CA ARG A 103 13.03 2.03 7.01
C ARG A 103 14.16 3.01 7.35
N GLU A 104 15.17 3.09 6.51
CA GLU A 104 16.35 3.94 6.73
C GLU A 104 16.03 5.43 6.61
N SER A 105 15.19 5.81 5.64
CA SER A 105 14.73 7.19 5.46
C SER A 105 13.62 7.60 6.42
N ASN A 106 13.02 6.66 7.17
CA ASN A 106 11.81 6.88 7.95
C ASN A 106 10.62 7.42 7.10
N ILE A 107 10.51 6.96 5.85
CA ILE A 107 9.40 7.29 4.95
C ILE A 107 8.60 6.02 4.66
N ARG A 108 7.27 6.06 4.82
CA ARG A 108 6.41 4.93 4.45
C ARG A 108 6.56 4.59 2.96
N GLN A 109 6.36 3.31 2.61
CA GLN A 109 6.64 2.81 1.25
C GLN A 109 5.89 3.57 0.14
N LEU A 110 4.62 3.95 0.35
CA LEU A 110 3.84 4.66 -0.65
C LEU A 110 4.36 6.09 -0.88
N PRO A 111 4.50 6.96 0.14
CA PRO A 111 5.15 8.25 -0.02
C PRO A 111 6.58 8.17 -0.57
N LEU A 112 7.36 7.17 -0.16
CA LEU A 112 8.71 6.97 -0.70
C LEU A 112 8.67 6.71 -2.21
N LYS A 113 7.75 5.84 -2.67
CA LYS A 113 7.57 5.59 -4.10
C LYS A 113 7.19 6.88 -4.84
N THR A 114 6.27 7.66 -4.29
CA THR A 114 5.89 8.97 -4.86
C THR A 114 7.09 9.93 -4.92
N LEU A 115 7.91 9.98 -3.86
CA LEU A 115 9.13 10.79 -3.85
C LEU A 115 10.11 10.36 -4.95
N LEU A 116 10.36 9.06 -5.11
CA LEU A 116 11.23 8.54 -6.17
C LEU A 116 10.70 8.92 -7.57
N VAL A 117 9.40 8.84 -7.79
CA VAL A 117 8.78 9.30 -9.04
C VAL A 117 9.00 10.80 -9.25
N TYR A 118 8.85 11.63 -8.22
CA TYR A 118 9.16 13.06 -8.35
C TYR A 118 10.62 13.32 -8.67
N LEU A 119 11.55 12.62 -8.02
CA LEU A 119 12.98 12.74 -8.31
C LEU A 119 13.29 12.35 -9.76
N GLU A 120 12.63 11.32 -10.30
CA GLU A 120 12.74 10.93 -11.71
C GLU A 120 12.17 12.00 -12.64
N LEU A 121 10.97 12.54 -12.35
CA LEU A 121 10.36 13.63 -13.12
C LEU A 121 11.23 14.90 -13.13
N HIS A 122 12.00 15.12 -12.06
CA HIS A 122 12.96 16.22 -11.95
C HIS A 122 14.35 15.87 -12.52
N ASN A 123 14.52 14.72 -13.17
CA ASN A 123 15.78 14.22 -13.75
C ASN A 123 16.93 14.08 -12.75
N VAL A 124 16.62 13.83 -11.48
CA VAL A 124 17.61 13.57 -10.42
C VAL A 124 18.06 12.10 -10.46
N ILE A 125 17.12 11.20 -10.78
CA ILE A 125 17.35 9.75 -10.95
C ILE A 125 16.67 9.27 -12.23
N GLU A 126 17.03 8.07 -12.69
CA GLU A 126 16.39 7.41 -13.83
C GLU A 126 16.19 5.93 -13.50
N ALA A 127 14.96 5.42 -13.64
CA ALA A 127 14.69 4.00 -13.42
C ALA A 127 15.28 3.14 -14.56
N LYS A 128 16.18 2.21 -14.22
CA LYS A 128 16.80 1.31 -15.20
C LYS A 128 16.06 -0.02 -15.35
N TYR A 129 16.05 -0.83 -14.29
CA TYR A 129 15.40 -2.15 -14.29
C TYR A 129 15.10 -2.60 -12.86
N SER A 130 14.14 -3.51 -12.71
CA SER A 130 13.87 -4.23 -11.46
C SER A 130 14.35 -5.66 -11.59
N TYR A 131 15.03 -6.18 -10.57
CA TYR A 131 15.54 -7.56 -10.55
C TYR A 131 15.44 -8.13 -9.13
N PHE A 132 15.49 -9.45 -9.04
CA PHE A 132 15.60 -10.14 -7.76
C PHE A 132 17.09 -10.28 -7.41
N ALA A 133 17.53 -9.58 -6.37
CA ALA A 133 18.94 -9.59 -5.94
C ALA A 133 19.32 -10.88 -5.19
N GLU A 134 18.36 -11.52 -4.50
CA GLU A 134 18.60 -12.75 -3.74
C GLU A 134 17.61 -13.85 -4.16
N TYR A 135 18.13 -15.06 -4.39
CA TYR A 135 17.35 -16.28 -4.50
C TYR A 135 17.65 -17.17 -3.30
N ARG A 136 16.63 -17.49 -2.51
CA ARG A 136 16.75 -18.41 -1.38
C ARG A 136 16.15 -19.75 -1.78
N PHE A 137 16.97 -20.78 -1.85
CA PHE A 137 16.52 -22.16 -2.00
C PHE A 137 16.61 -22.88 -0.66
N LYS A 138 15.58 -23.66 -0.36
CA LYS A 138 15.61 -24.62 0.74
C LYS A 138 15.97 -25.98 0.16
N PHE A 139 17.09 -26.51 0.62
CA PHE A 139 17.48 -27.88 0.33
C PHE A 139 16.46 -28.87 0.95
N LEU A 140 15.84 -29.70 0.11
CA LEU A 140 14.96 -30.80 0.56
C LEU A 140 15.76 -32.01 1.06
N HIS A 141 16.97 -32.17 0.53
CA HIS A 141 17.98 -33.15 0.93
C HIS A 141 19.30 -32.42 1.12
N ASP A 142 20.24 -33.00 1.86
CA ASP A 142 21.55 -32.40 2.03
C ASP A 142 22.28 -32.18 0.69
N GLN A 143 23.16 -31.18 0.66
CA GLN A 143 23.87 -30.81 -0.56
C GLN A 143 24.70 -31.97 -1.12
N GLN A 144 25.28 -32.80 -0.25
CA GLN A 144 26.08 -33.96 -0.64
C GLN A 144 25.22 -35.02 -1.35
N PHE A 145 24.02 -35.29 -0.85
CA PHE A 145 23.05 -36.19 -1.48
C PHE A 145 22.70 -35.73 -2.89
N ILE A 146 22.46 -34.44 -3.09
CA ILE A 146 22.12 -33.85 -4.41
C ILE A 146 23.31 -33.97 -5.36
N VAL A 147 24.51 -33.59 -4.92
CA VAL A 147 25.75 -33.68 -5.71
C VAL A 147 26.02 -35.11 -6.15
N ASN A 148 25.79 -36.10 -5.27
CA ASN A 148 25.99 -37.51 -5.57
C ASN A 148 25.00 -38.09 -6.61
N GLN A 149 23.93 -37.37 -6.98
CA GLN A 149 23.05 -37.77 -8.09
C GLN A 149 23.64 -37.48 -9.48
N PHE A 150 24.71 -36.69 -9.57
CA PHE A 150 25.33 -36.27 -10.83
C PHE A 150 26.72 -36.89 -11.02
N GLN A 151 27.12 -37.07 -12.28
CA GLN A 151 28.44 -37.60 -12.66
C GLN A 151 29.12 -36.72 -13.72
N GLY A 152 30.44 -36.78 -13.79
CA GLY A 152 31.26 -36.05 -14.76
C GLY A 152 31.09 -34.53 -14.64
N GLU A 153 31.00 -33.85 -15.78
CA GLU A 153 30.89 -32.39 -15.90
C GLU A 153 29.69 -31.80 -15.15
N ARG A 154 28.56 -32.52 -15.11
CA ARG A 154 27.36 -32.08 -14.39
C ARG A 154 27.55 -32.03 -12.88
N ARG A 155 28.35 -32.95 -12.33
CA ARG A 155 28.68 -32.94 -10.90
C ARG A 155 29.53 -31.74 -10.54
N GLN A 156 30.54 -31.45 -11.35
CA GLN A 156 31.42 -30.29 -11.16
C GLN A 156 30.66 -28.97 -11.25
N PHE A 157 29.69 -28.87 -12.17
CA PHE A 157 28.81 -27.70 -12.27
C PHE A 157 27.95 -27.50 -11.02
N VAL A 158 27.30 -28.55 -10.52
CA VAL A 158 26.43 -28.47 -9.33
C VAL A 158 27.22 -28.23 -8.04
N GLU A 159 28.48 -28.69 -7.95
CA GLU A 159 29.38 -28.39 -6.82
C GLU A 159 29.86 -26.92 -6.81
N ALA A 160 29.81 -26.20 -7.94
CA ALA A 160 30.30 -24.84 -8.08
C ALA A 160 29.24 -23.74 -7.88
N ILE A 161 27.96 -24.11 -7.76
CA ILE A 161 26.81 -23.23 -7.51
C ILE A 161 26.46 -23.22 -6.02
#